data_AF-A0A158NSM5-F1
#
_entry.id   AF-A0A158NSM5-F1
#
_cell.length_a   1.000
_cell.length_b   1.000
_cell.length_c   1.000
_cell.angle_alpha   90.00
_cell.angle_beta   90.00
_cell.angle_gamma   90.00
#
_symmetry.space_group_name_H-M   'P 1'
#
loop_
_entity.id
_entity.type
_entity.pdbx_description
1 polymer ?
#
loop_
_entity_poly.entity_id
_entity_poly.type
_entity_poly.pdbx_seq_one_letter_code
_entity_poly.pdbx_strand_id
1 'polypeptide(L)'
;MSKHHSHELSEHPEVQWALDLLKPDPTYEPSVLSKYSTEIVLMLSGFAMPSFSNIYNSKPFYAGIQRHIMFVAGGYVLSQFVKKFVDDYQAERDTKLRDYIIRHPELFPEPERIKYSQVLEEWTPVR
;
A
#
# COMPACT_ATOMS: atom_id res chain seq x y z
N MET A 1 -13.64 -10.62 0.50
CA MET A 1 -13.40 -12.03 0.15
C MET A 1 -14.73 -12.74 -0.07
N SER A 2 -14.92 -13.36 -1.22
CA SER A 2 -16.10 -14.21 -1.49
C SER A 2 -16.04 -15.48 -0.63
N LYS A 3 -17.19 -15.98 -0.16
CA LYS A 3 -17.28 -17.17 0.72
C LYS A 3 -16.67 -18.44 0.12
N HIS A 4 -16.49 -18.49 -1.20
CA HIS A 4 -15.82 -19.60 -1.88
C HIS A 4 -14.33 -19.71 -1.55
N HIS A 5 -13.59 -18.61 -1.55
CA HIS A 5 -12.14 -18.65 -1.26
C HIS A 5 -11.82 -19.07 0.18
N SER A 6 -12.70 -18.78 1.14
CA SER A 6 -12.48 -19.22 2.54
C SER A 6 -12.54 -20.74 2.71
N HIS A 7 -13.27 -21.46 1.85
CA HIS A 7 -13.35 -22.91 1.90
C HIS A 7 -12.10 -23.58 1.30
N GLU A 8 -11.61 -23.10 0.15
CA GLU A 8 -10.39 -23.61 -0.48
C GLU A 8 -9.16 -23.43 0.42
N LEU A 9 -9.10 -22.32 1.16
CA LEU A 9 -8.06 -22.07 2.16
C LEU A 9 -8.05 -23.13 3.29
N SER A 10 -9.14 -23.84 3.56
CA SER A 10 -9.20 -24.85 4.62
C SER A 10 -8.72 -26.24 4.20
N GLU A 11 -8.58 -26.47 2.89
CA GLU A 11 -8.24 -27.78 2.32
C GLU A 11 -6.72 -28.07 2.32
N HIS A 12 -5.88 -27.02 2.43
CA HIS A 12 -4.41 -27.13 2.41
C HIS A 12 -3.78 -26.67 3.73
N PRO A 13 -3.69 -27.55 4.76
CA PRO A 13 -3.05 -27.21 6.04
C PRO A 13 -1.55 -26.90 5.90
N GLU A 14 -0.87 -27.43 4.88
CA GLU A 14 0.57 -27.29 4.65
C GLU A 14 1.03 -25.88 4.27
N VAL A 15 0.16 -25.06 3.65
CA VAL A 15 0.50 -23.69 3.20
C VAL A 15 -0.09 -22.59 4.07
N GLN A 16 -0.72 -22.94 5.21
CA GLN A 16 -1.32 -21.96 6.11
C GLN A 16 -0.31 -20.91 6.57
N TRP A 17 0.92 -21.34 6.86
CA TRP A 17 2.00 -20.45 7.28
C TRP A 17 2.25 -19.33 6.25
N ALA A 18 2.22 -19.65 4.95
CA ALA A 18 2.46 -18.69 3.87
C ALA A 18 1.26 -17.76 3.65
N LEU A 19 0.04 -18.29 3.79
CA LEU A 19 -1.19 -17.52 3.68
C LEU A 19 -1.38 -16.55 4.84
N ASP A 20 -0.94 -16.93 6.04
CA ASP A 20 -0.97 -16.08 7.23
C ASP A 20 -0.01 -14.89 7.11
N LEU A 21 1.13 -15.04 6.43
CA LEU A 21 2.03 -13.92 6.12
C LEU A 21 1.41 -12.86 5.19
N LEU A 22 0.42 -13.25 4.37
CA LEU A 22 -0.30 -12.34 3.49
C LEU A 22 -1.50 -11.68 4.17
N LYS A 23 -1.82 -12.03 5.43
CA LYS A 23 -2.87 -11.37 6.19
C LYS A 23 -2.26 -10.14 6.87
N PRO A 24 -2.96 -8.99 6.87
CA PRO A 24 -2.54 -7.87 7.70
C PRO A 24 -2.59 -8.32 9.17
N ASP A 25 -1.63 -7.85 9.96
CA ASP A 25 -1.63 -8.07 11.41
C ASP A 25 -2.93 -7.51 12.01
N PRO A 26 -3.68 -8.29 12.80
CA PRO A 26 -4.94 -7.84 13.39
C PRO A 26 -4.79 -6.63 14.31
N THR A 27 -3.58 -6.35 14.80
CA THR A 27 -3.27 -5.21 15.67
C THR A 27 -2.69 -4.01 14.92
N TYR A 28 -2.52 -4.12 13.60
CA TYR A 28 -1.96 -3.03 12.79
C TYR A 28 -2.98 -1.90 12.62
N GLU A 29 -2.67 -0.76 13.23
CA GLU A 29 -3.39 0.50 13.02
C GLU A 29 -2.56 1.40 12.08
N PRO A 30 -3.10 1.81 10.91
CA PRO A 30 -2.37 2.68 10.00
C PRO A 30 -2.13 4.04 10.65
N SER A 31 -0.90 4.54 10.55
CA SER A 31 -0.58 5.89 11.00
C SER A 31 -1.40 6.93 10.25
N VAL A 32 -1.69 8.07 10.90
CA VAL A 32 -2.46 9.18 10.30
C VAL A 32 -1.83 9.63 8.98
N LEU A 33 -0.50 9.70 8.93
CA LEU A 33 0.23 10.03 7.71
C LEU A 33 0.05 8.98 6.62
N SER A 34 0.12 7.68 6.95
CA SER A 34 -0.11 6.62 5.97
C SER A 34 -1.55 6.66 5.42
N LYS A 35 -2.52 6.96 6.27
CA LYS A 35 -3.94 6.99 5.90
C LYS A 35 -4.28 8.16 4.99
N TYR A 36 -3.69 9.33 5.23
CA TYR A 36 -4.02 10.57 4.51
C TYR A 36 -2.95 11.05 3.53
N SER A 37 -1.90 10.26 3.31
CA SER A 37 -0.76 10.63 2.44
C SER A 37 -1.21 11.02 1.04
N THR A 38 -2.09 10.21 0.42
CA THR A 38 -2.58 10.44 -0.94
C THR A 38 -3.41 11.72 -1.04
N GLU A 39 -4.30 12.01 -0.08
CA GLU A 39 -5.05 13.27 -0.05
C GLU A 39 -4.12 14.47 0.12
N ILE A 40 -3.20 14.40 1.09
CA ILE A 40 -2.28 15.49 1.39
C ILE A 40 -1.43 15.81 0.15
N VAL A 41 -0.86 14.80 -0.50
CA VAL A 41 -0.03 14.99 -1.70
C VAL A 41 -0.83 15.59 -2.85
N LEU A 42 -2.05 15.12 -3.11
CA LEU A 42 -2.87 15.62 -4.22
C LEU A 42 -3.50 16.99 -3.95
N MET A 43 -3.82 17.30 -2.69
CA MET A 43 -4.26 18.65 -2.31
C MET A 43 -3.11 19.65 -2.42
N LEU A 44 -1.91 19.28 -1.96
CA LEU A 44 -0.71 20.11 -2.08
C LEU A 44 -0.33 20.33 -3.55
N SER A 45 -0.41 19.29 -4.39
CA SER A 45 -0.15 19.42 -5.83
C SER A 45 -1.22 20.29 -6.50
N GLY A 46 -2.49 20.20 -6.07
CA GLY A 46 -3.58 21.08 -6.48
C GLY A 46 -3.31 22.55 -6.14
N PHE A 47 -2.64 22.86 -5.03
CA PHE A 47 -2.20 24.23 -4.75
C PHE A 47 -0.95 24.63 -5.54
N ALA A 48 0.00 23.71 -5.71
CA ALA A 48 1.27 23.95 -6.37
C ALA A 48 1.12 24.23 -7.88
N MET A 49 0.21 23.54 -8.58
CA MET A 49 -0.02 23.74 -10.02
C MET A 49 -0.38 25.20 -10.41
N PRO A 50 -1.44 25.82 -9.84
CA PRO A 50 -1.75 27.21 -10.14
C PRO A 50 -0.67 28.18 -9.64
N SER A 51 0.01 27.87 -8.52
CA SER A 51 1.14 28.66 -8.02
C SER A 51 2.29 28.71 -9.04
N PHE A 52 2.65 27.54 -9.60
CA PHE A 52 3.67 27.43 -10.63
C PHE A 52 3.26 28.14 -11.92
N SER A 53 2.00 28.00 -12.33
CA SER A 53 1.43 28.72 -13.47
C SER A 53 1.49 30.24 -13.28
N ASN A 54 1.25 30.74 -12.07
CA ASN A 54 1.33 32.17 -11.76
C ASN A 54 2.77 32.69 -11.83
N ILE A 55 3.72 31.97 -11.23
CA ILE A 55 5.15 32.29 -11.29
C ILE A 55 5.65 32.33 -12.74
N TYR A 56 5.27 31.34 -13.55
CA TYR A 56 5.62 31.29 -14.97
C TYR A 56 5.09 32.50 -15.76
N ASN A 57 3.90 33.00 -15.40
CA ASN A 57 3.30 34.18 -16.03
C ASN A 57 3.72 35.51 -15.37
N SER A 58 4.79 35.52 -14.56
CA SER A 58 5.26 36.70 -13.83
C SER A 58 4.18 37.35 -12.95
N LYS A 59 3.29 36.53 -12.38
CA LYS A 59 2.27 36.94 -11.39
C LYS A 59 2.66 36.49 -9.99
N PRO A 60 2.23 37.19 -8.92
CA PRO A 60 2.40 36.70 -7.56
C PRO A 60 1.82 35.30 -7.41
N PHE A 61 2.50 34.42 -6.66
CA PHE A 61 2.12 33.00 -6.58
C PHE A 61 0.68 32.79 -6.08
N TYR A 62 0.18 33.67 -5.22
CA TYR A 62 -1.16 33.64 -4.62
C TYR A 62 -2.26 34.32 -5.48
N ALA A 63 -1.92 34.80 -6.67
CA ALA A 63 -2.88 35.51 -7.53
C ALA A 63 -4.04 34.59 -7.97
N GLY A 64 -5.28 35.04 -7.76
CA GLY A 64 -6.48 34.30 -8.14
C GLY A 64 -6.82 33.15 -7.18
N ILE A 65 -7.09 33.47 -5.92
CA ILE A 65 -7.38 32.52 -4.85
C ILE A 65 -8.50 31.52 -5.20
N GLN A 66 -9.52 31.95 -5.94
CA GLN A 66 -10.59 31.09 -6.45
C GLN A 66 -10.05 29.93 -7.30
N ARG A 67 -8.99 30.14 -8.08
CA ARG A 67 -8.33 29.10 -8.87
C ARG A 67 -7.64 28.10 -7.95
N HIS A 68 -6.91 28.57 -6.93
CA HIS A 68 -6.28 27.67 -5.96
C HIS A 68 -7.32 26.81 -5.22
N ILE A 69 -8.42 27.42 -4.77
CA ILE A 69 -9.50 26.70 -4.08
C ILE A 69 -10.11 25.63 -4.99
N MET A 70 -10.41 25.97 -6.26
CA MET A 70 -10.95 24.98 -7.21
C MET A 70 -9.99 23.82 -7.47
N PHE A 71 -8.69 24.10 -7.65
CA PHE A 71 -7.70 23.04 -7.89
C PHE A 71 -7.46 22.16 -6.66
N VAL A 72 -7.48 22.72 -5.44
CA VAL A 72 -7.37 21.93 -4.21
C VAL A 72 -8.59 21.04 -4.02
N ALA A 73 -9.80 21.57 -4.21
CA ALA A 73 -11.03 20.78 -4.16
C ALA A 73 -11.05 19.67 -5.21
N GLY A 74 -10.62 19.98 -6.44
CA GLY A 74 -10.45 18.99 -7.51
C GLY A 74 -9.42 17.91 -7.16
N GLY A 75 -8.29 18.30 -6.55
CA GLY A 75 -7.26 17.38 -6.06
C GLY A 75 -7.78 16.41 -5.00
N TYR A 76 -8.61 16.90 -4.07
CA TYR A 76 -9.27 16.03 -3.09
C TYR A 76 -10.21 15.02 -3.75
N VAL A 77 -11.07 15.44 -4.68
CA VAL A 77 -11.97 14.51 -5.39
C VAL A 77 -11.15 13.47 -6.17
N LEU A 78 -10.12 13.90 -6.90
CA LEU A 78 -9.22 13.02 -7.64
C LEU A 78 -8.52 12.02 -6.71
N SER A 79 -8.15 12.44 -5.50
CA SER A 79 -7.51 11.55 -4.52
C SER A 79 -8.36 10.35 -4.13
N GLN A 80 -9.67 10.51 -4.04
CA GLN A 80 -10.58 9.41 -3.69
C GLN A 80 -10.64 8.36 -4.82
N PHE A 81 -10.62 8.81 -6.07
CA PHE A 81 -10.54 7.90 -7.21
C PHE A 81 -9.21 7.17 -7.29
N VAL A 82 -8.10 7.88 -7.09
CA VAL A 82 -6.75 7.29 -7.07
C VAL A 82 -6.62 6.27 -5.95
N LYS A 83 -7.10 6.58 -4.76
CA LYS A 83 -7.12 5.64 -3.63
C LYS A 83 -7.84 4.36 -3.98
N LYS A 84 -9.09 4.47 -4.46
CA LYS A 84 -9.87 3.30 -4.85
C LYS A 84 -9.15 2.46 -5.91
N PHE A 85 -8.58 3.10 -6.92
CA PHE A 85 -7.83 2.39 -7.96
C PHE A 85 -6.61 1.64 -7.42
N VAL A 86 -5.86 2.27 -6.51
CA VAL A 86 -4.70 1.65 -5.86
C VAL A 86 -5.13 0.48 -4.98
N ASP A 87 -6.20 0.66 -4.19
CA ASP A 87 -6.74 -0.39 -3.32
C ASP A 87 -7.23 -1.58 -4.14
N ASP A 88 -7.96 -1.34 -5.23
CA ASP A 88 -8.44 -2.38 -6.15
C ASP A 88 -7.26 -3.14 -6.80
N TYR A 89 -6.21 -2.44 -7.23
CA TYR A 89 -5.00 -3.03 -7.80
C TYR A 89 -4.24 -3.90 -6.79
N GLN A 90 -4.07 -3.40 -5.55
CA GLN A 90 -3.42 -4.16 -4.48
C GLN A 90 -4.24 -5.40 -4.08
N ALA A 91 -5.56 -5.26 -3.99
CA ALA A 91 -6.46 -6.37 -3.69
C ALA A 91 -6.43 -7.46 -4.78
N GLU A 92 -6.36 -7.06 -6.06
CA GLU A 92 -6.22 -8.00 -7.18
C GLU A 92 -4.89 -8.75 -7.11
N ARG A 93 -3.78 -8.03 -6.86
CA ARG A 93 -2.45 -8.63 -6.70
C ARG A 93 -2.43 -9.64 -5.56
N ASP A 94 -2.94 -9.27 -4.40
CA ASP A 94 -2.95 -10.14 -3.23
C ASP A 94 -3.85 -11.37 -3.43
N THR A 95 -4.96 -11.21 -4.17
CA THR A 95 -5.81 -12.34 -4.56
C THR A 95 -5.07 -13.32 -5.47
N LYS A 96 -4.34 -12.82 -6.48
CA LYS A 96 -3.53 -13.65 -7.38
C LYS A 96 -2.43 -14.40 -6.63
N LEU A 97 -1.77 -13.76 -5.67
CA LEU A 97 -0.73 -14.39 -4.85
C LEU A 97 -1.30 -15.54 -4.01
N ARG A 98 -2.44 -15.32 -3.35
CA ARG A 98 -3.11 -16.35 -2.54
C ARG A 98 -3.55 -17.53 -3.41
N ASP A 99 -4.17 -17.25 -4.54
CA ASP A 99 -4.60 -18.27 -5.51
C ASP A 99 -3.40 -19.08 -6.06
N TYR A 100 -2.26 -18.43 -6.31
CA TYR A 100 -1.04 -19.12 -6.74
C TYR A 100 -0.47 -20.06 -5.67
N ILE A 101 -0.42 -19.62 -4.40
CA ILE A 101 0.05 -20.45 -3.27
C ILE A 101 -0.83 -21.70 -3.11
N ILE A 102 -2.15 -21.53 -3.20
CA ILE A 102 -3.11 -22.64 -3.07
C ILE A 102 -2.94 -23.65 -4.21
N ARG A 103 -2.71 -23.18 -5.44
CA ARG A 103 -2.55 -24.06 -6.62
C ARG A 103 -1.22 -24.81 -6.65
N HIS A 104 -0.20 -24.31 -5.95
CA HIS A 104 1.16 -24.86 -5.97
C HIS A 104 1.75 -25.02 -4.56
N PRO A 105 1.15 -25.84 -3.69
CA PRO A 105 1.65 -26.02 -2.33
C PRO A 105 3.06 -26.60 -2.26
N GLU A 106 3.48 -27.36 -3.28
CA GLU A 106 4.81 -27.96 -3.41
C GLU A 106 5.95 -26.93 -3.47
N LEU A 107 5.65 -25.70 -3.89
CA LEU A 107 6.63 -24.62 -3.99
C LEU A 107 6.82 -23.89 -2.66
N PHE A 108 5.95 -24.12 -1.68
CA PHE A 108 5.93 -23.41 -0.39
C PHE A 108 6.04 -24.36 0.80
N PRO A 109 7.11 -25.19 0.89
CA PRO A 109 7.34 -26.03 2.07
C PRO A 109 7.52 -25.15 3.31
N GLU A 110 6.97 -25.59 4.46
CA GLU A 110 7.12 -24.85 5.72
C GLU A 110 8.60 -24.82 6.13
N PRO A 111 9.19 -23.63 6.34
CA PRO A 111 10.58 -23.52 6.73
C PRO A 111 10.78 -23.96 8.20
N GLU A 112 11.86 -24.67 8.46
CA GLU A 112 12.26 -25.01 9.83
C GLU A 112 12.66 -23.74 10.59
N ARG A 113 12.00 -23.48 11.73
CA ARG A 113 12.30 -22.32 12.58
C ARG A 113 13.51 -22.58 13.48
N ILE A 114 14.69 -22.21 13.01
CA ILE A 114 15.96 -22.34 13.74
C ILE A 114 16.14 -21.15 14.70
N LYS A 115 16.60 -21.39 15.93
CA LYS A 115 16.89 -20.31 16.89
C LYS A 115 18.21 -19.62 16.55
N TYR A 116 18.31 -18.32 16.77
CA TYR A 116 19.57 -17.57 16.62
C TYR A 116 20.74 -18.14 17.45
N SER A 117 20.47 -18.86 18.54
CA SER A 117 21.52 -19.56 19.29
C SER A 117 22.19 -20.70 18.52
N GLN A 118 21.55 -21.19 17.46
CA GLN A 118 22.03 -22.29 16.61
C GLN A 118 22.61 -21.78 15.28
N VAL A 119 22.44 -20.49 14.98
CA VAL A 119 22.93 -19.85 13.75
C VAL A 119 24.19 -19.04 14.10
N LEU A 120 25.32 -19.38 13.47
CA LEU A 120 26.57 -18.63 13.61
C LEU A 120 26.83 -17.84 12.32
N GLU A 121 26.47 -16.56 12.32
CA GLU A 121 26.79 -15.65 11.23
C GLU A 121 28.17 -14.99 11.45
N GLU A 122 28.81 -14.60 10.36
CA GLU A 122 30.07 -13.87 10.43
C GLU A 122 29.84 -12.47 11.02
N TRP A 123 30.50 -12.17 12.14
CA TRP A 123 30.44 -10.84 12.74
C TRP A 123 31.36 -9.88 11.99
N THR A 124 30.77 -8.95 11.22
CA THR A 124 31.50 -7.88 10.53
C THR A 124 31.47 -6.59 11.37
N PRO A 125 32.57 -6.22 12.06
CA PRO A 125 32.59 -4.98 12.83
C PRO A 125 32.57 -3.75 11.94
N VAL A 126 31.82 -2.72 12.34
CA VAL A 126 31.98 -1.36 11.81
C VAL A 126 33.17 -0.73 12.54
N ARG A 127 34.25 -0.47 11.80
CA ARG A 127 35.50 0.15 12.30
C ARG A 127 35.75 1.48 11.64
#